data_AF-A0A7H4LTI6-F1
#
_entry.id   AF-A0A7H4LTI6-F1
#
_cell.length_a   1.000
_cell.length_b   1.000
_cell.length_c   1.000
_cell.angle_alpha   90.00
_cell.angle_beta   90.00
_cell.angle_gamma   90.00
#
_symmetry.space_group_name_H-M   'P 1'
#
loop_
_entity.id
_entity.type
_entity.pdbx_description
1 polymer ?
#
loop_
_entity_poly.entity_id
_entity_poly.type
_entity_poly.pdbx_seq_one_letter_code
_entity_poly.pdbx_strand_id
1 'polypeptide(L)'
;MLAVVLLVSFGWMFKSQPLVSASEAVPVKPVAAGEQQKNWAHWGNTTHGDRFAALDQINKQNVDQLQVAWVAHTGDIPQSNGSGAEDQNTPLQIGDTLYVCTPYSKVLALDVDSGKEKWRYDSKATAPNWQRCRGLGYYEESQAQASLPPTRSRPPAPAACSCQPPTPV
;
A
#
# COMPACT_ATOMS: atom_id res chain seq x y z
N MET A 1 36.02 -40.92 -11.71
CA MET A 1 35.36 -40.72 -10.39
C MET A 1 35.43 -39.27 -9.90
N LEU A 2 36.59 -38.59 -9.91
CA LEU A 2 36.73 -37.19 -9.47
C LEU A 2 35.77 -36.20 -10.16
N ALA A 3 35.61 -36.31 -11.49
CA ALA A 3 34.72 -35.44 -12.27
C ALA A 3 33.24 -35.58 -11.88
N VAL A 4 32.78 -36.80 -11.54
CA VAL A 4 31.40 -37.05 -11.11
C VAL A 4 31.13 -36.40 -9.75
N VAL A 5 32.09 -36.50 -8.82
CA VAL A 5 32.00 -35.85 -7.51
C VAL A 5 31.93 -34.34 -7.66
N LEU A 6 32.78 -33.73 -8.49
CA LEU A 6 32.77 -32.28 -8.73
C LEU A 6 31.44 -31.80 -9.33
N LEU A 7 30.86 -32.55 -10.27
CA LEU A 7 29.56 -32.22 -10.87
C LEU A 7 28.42 -32.31 -9.86
N VAL A 8 28.41 -33.31 -8.98
CA VAL A 8 27.41 -33.45 -7.91
C VAL A 8 27.53 -32.33 -6.88
N SER A 9 28.75 -32.02 -6.43
CA SER A 9 29.03 -30.93 -5.49
C SER A 9 28.62 -29.57 -6.06
N PHE A 10 28.94 -29.32 -7.35
CA PHE A 10 28.56 -28.09 -8.03
C PHE A 10 27.03 -27.96 -8.13
N GLY A 11 26.31 -29.04 -8.46
CA GLY A 11 24.85 -29.04 -8.47
C GLY A 11 24.22 -28.80 -7.08
N TRP A 12 24.85 -29.31 -6.02
CA TRP A 12 24.39 -29.09 -4.64
C TRP A 12 24.60 -27.65 -4.15
N MET A 13 25.62 -26.95 -4.64
CA MET A 13 25.88 -25.54 -4.28
C MET A 13 24.73 -24.60 -4.67
N PHE A 14 23.95 -24.95 -5.70
CA PHE A 14 22.80 -24.16 -6.15
C PHE A 14 21.47 -24.61 -5.54
N LYS A 15 21.46 -25.64 -4.68
CA LYS A 15 20.27 -25.97 -3.90
C LYS A 15 20.18 -25.06 -2.68
N SER A 16 19.12 -24.28 -2.59
CA SER A 16 18.81 -23.49 -1.40
C SER A 16 18.64 -24.40 -0.18
N GLN A 17 19.58 -24.34 0.77
CA GLN A 17 19.44 -24.99 2.06
C GLN A 17 18.86 -23.97 3.06
N PRO A 18 17.58 -24.08 3.44
CA PRO A 18 17.02 -23.16 4.42
C PRO A 18 17.65 -23.40 5.79
N LEU A 19 18.17 -22.33 6.42
CA LEU A 19 18.70 -22.37 7.79
C LEU A 19 17.61 -22.70 8.83
N VAL A 20 16.35 -22.46 8.49
CA VAL A 20 15.17 -22.78 9.29
C VAL A 20 14.17 -23.46 8.39
N SER A 21 13.87 -24.73 8.68
CA SER A 21 12.76 -25.45 8.05
C SER A 21 11.63 -25.59 9.07
N ALA A 22 10.39 -25.34 8.66
CA ALA A 22 9.24 -25.65 9.49
C ALA A 22 9.19 -27.17 9.70
N SER A 23 9.17 -27.62 10.95
CA SER A 23 9.02 -29.04 11.29
C SER A 23 7.62 -29.56 10.96
N GLU A 24 6.63 -28.66 10.94
CA GLU A 24 5.23 -28.96 10.68
C GLU A 24 4.61 -27.85 9.82
N ALA A 25 3.64 -28.24 9.00
CA ALA A 25 2.86 -27.28 8.24
C ALA A 25 1.98 -26.46 9.19
N VAL A 26 2.21 -25.15 9.27
CA VAL A 26 1.28 -24.25 9.97
C VAL A 26 -0.07 -24.29 9.25
N PRO A 27 -1.16 -24.71 9.92
CA PRO A 27 -2.47 -24.76 9.30
C PRO A 27 -2.91 -23.34 8.91
N VAL A 28 -3.35 -23.19 7.65
CA VAL A 28 -3.95 -21.93 7.21
C VAL A 28 -5.27 -21.80 7.94
N LYS A 29 -5.41 -20.79 8.80
CA LYS A 29 -6.69 -20.46 9.43
C LYS A 29 -7.53 -19.72 8.41
N PRO A 30 -8.66 -20.29 7.94
CA PRO A 30 -9.56 -19.58 7.05
C PRO A 30 -10.10 -18.32 7.72
N VAL A 31 -10.34 -17.29 6.93
CA VAL A 31 -10.99 -16.07 7.41
C VAL A 31 -12.49 -16.36 7.52
N ALA A 32 -13.08 -16.09 8.69
CA ALA A 32 -14.51 -16.32 8.88
C ALA A 32 -15.33 -15.44 7.93
N ALA A 33 -16.43 -15.98 7.42
CA ALA A 33 -17.33 -15.24 6.54
C ALA A 33 -17.90 -14.01 7.27
N GLY A 34 -17.72 -12.83 6.66
CA GLY A 34 -18.11 -11.54 7.23
C GLY A 34 -17.01 -10.83 8.01
N GLU A 35 -15.92 -11.53 8.37
CA GLU A 35 -14.75 -10.95 9.06
C GLU A 35 -13.63 -10.54 8.09
N GLN A 36 -13.85 -10.71 6.76
CA GLN A 36 -12.90 -10.26 5.77
C GLN A 36 -12.65 -8.77 5.89
N GLN A 37 -11.38 -8.42 5.90
CA GLN A 37 -10.98 -7.04 5.86
C GLN A 37 -11.41 -6.38 4.54
N LYS A 38 -11.97 -5.17 4.63
CA LYS A 38 -12.49 -4.44 3.45
C LYS A 38 -11.59 -3.32 2.96
N ASN A 39 -10.81 -2.72 3.86
CA ASN A 39 -9.99 -1.54 3.60
C ASN A 39 -8.56 -1.77 4.08
N TRP A 40 -7.61 -1.09 3.44
CA TRP A 40 -6.26 -0.84 3.98
C TRP A 40 -6.18 0.65 4.33
N ALA A 41 -6.65 1.01 5.53
CA ALA A 41 -6.92 2.40 5.90
C ALA A 41 -5.74 3.12 6.55
N HIS A 42 -4.76 2.38 7.06
CA HIS A 42 -3.56 2.92 7.68
C HIS A 42 -2.32 2.45 6.93
N TRP A 43 -1.19 3.16 7.10
CA TRP A 43 0.09 2.75 6.50
C TRP A 43 0.46 1.29 6.84
N GLY A 44 0.19 0.85 8.07
CA GLY A 44 0.39 -0.53 8.53
C GLY A 44 -0.87 -1.39 8.48
N ASN A 45 -1.79 -1.07 7.56
CA ASN A 45 -3.14 -1.62 7.42
C ASN A 45 -4.13 -1.20 8.52
N THR A 46 -3.85 -1.59 9.76
CA THR A 46 -4.62 -1.25 10.97
C THR A 46 -3.84 -0.28 11.85
N THR A 47 -4.45 0.20 12.94
CA THR A 47 -3.76 0.97 13.97
C THR A 47 -2.73 0.15 14.75
N HIS A 48 -2.79 -1.18 14.70
CA HIS A 48 -1.78 -2.07 15.30
C HIS A 48 -0.49 -2.11 14.48
N GLY A 49 -0.59 -1.91 13.16
CA GLY A 49 0.57 -1.74 12.28
C GLY A 49 1.31 -3.04 11.91
N ASP A 50 0.68 -4.21 12.06
CA ASP A 50 1.26 -5.53 11.76
C ASP A 50 1.33 -5.85 10.27
N ARG A 51 0.67 -5.06 9.41
CA ARG A 51 0.55 -5.29 7.97
C ARG A 51 -0.09 -6.65 7.63
N PHE A 52 -0.91 -7.18 8.54
CA PHE A 52 -1.64 -8.43 8.33
C PHE A 52 -2.97 -8.15 7.64
N ALA A 53 -3.24 -8.80 6.51
CA ALA A 53 -4.53 -8.73 5.83
C ALA A 53 -5.36 -9.99 6.12
N ALA A 54 -6.52 -9.83 6.75
CA ALA A 54 -7.46 -10.93 6.97
C ALA A 54 -8.24 -11.26 5.68
N LEU A 55 -7.53 -11.81 4.69
CA LEU A 55 -8.03 -12.27 3.39
C LEU A 55 -7.35 -13.60 3.03
N ASP A 56 -8.10 -14.56 2.48
CA ASP A 56 -7.61 -15.92 2.19
C ASP A 56 -7.91 -16.44 0.76
N GLN A 57 -8.49 -15.58 -0.09
CA GLN A 57 -8.77 -15.92 -1.50
C GLN A 57 -7.49 -16.29 -2.27
N ILE A 58 -6.40 -15.55 -2.05
CA ILE A 58 -5.06 -15.84 -2.57
C ILE A 58 -4.28 -16.55 -1.47
N ASN A 59 -3.77 -17.74 -1.75
CA ASN A 59 -3.10 -18.59 -0.79
C ASN A 59 -2.01 -19.45 -1.46
N LYS A 60 -1.32 -20.26 -0.65
CA LYS A 60 -0.19 -21.08 -1.10
C LYS A 60 -0.55 -22.10 -2.20
N GLN A 61 -1.84 -22.41 -2.37
CA GLN A 61 -2.32 -23.40 -3.32
C GLN A 61 -2.69 -22.79 -4.69
N ASN A 62 -2.85 -21.47 -4.79
CA ASN A 62 -3.26 -20.79 -6.03
C ASN A 62 -2.47 -19.51 -6.37
N VAL A 63 -1.48 -19.12 -5.56
CA VAL A 63 -0.64 -17.93 -5.82
C VAL A 63 0.11 -18.01 -7.15
N ASP A 64 0.38 -19.23 -7.64
CA ASP A 64 0.97 -19.51 -8.94
C ASP A 64 0.05 -19.16 -10.12
N GLN A 65 -1.24 -18.93 -9.87
CA GLN A 65 -2.23 -18.55 -10.88
C GLN A 65 -2.42 -17.04 -11.00
N LEU A 66 -1.69 -16.23 -10.21
CA LEU A 66 -1.83 -14.78 -10.23
C LEU A 66 -1.43 -14.17 -11.57
N GLN A 67 -2.21 -13.19 -11.99
CA GLN A 67 -1.98 -12.41 -13.20
C GLN A 67 -2.10 -10.92 -12.87
N VAL A 68 -1.40 -10.10 -13.65
CA VAL A 68 -1.55 -8.65 -13.56
C VAL A 68 -2.96 -8.27 -14.00
N ALA A 69 -3.75 -7.73 -13.09
CA ALA A 69 -5.11 -7.24 -13.40
C ALA A 69 -5.07 -5.95 -14.22
N TRP A 70 -4.20 -5.01 -13.83
CA TRP A 70 -3.99 -3.73 -14.52
C TRP A 70 -2.64 -3.11 -14.12
N VAL A 71 -2.19 -2.13 -14.90
CA VAL A 71 -1.00 -1.31 -14.62
C VAL A 71 -1.39 0.16 -14.72
N ALA A 72 -1.03 0.94 -13.70
CA ALA A 72 -1.21 2.39 -13.70
C ALA A 72 0.16 3.08 -13.67
N HIS A 73 0.34 4.07 -14.54
CA HIS A 73 1.56 4.88 -14.58
C HIS A 73 1.32 6.21 -13.88
N THR A 74 2.03 6.46 -12.77
CA THR A 74 1.90 7.71 -12.00
C THR A 74 2.36 8.93 -12.80
N GLY A 75 3.22 8.71 -13.81
CA GLY A 75 3.90 9.78 -14.58
C GLY A 75 4.94 10.55 -13.77
N ASP A 76 5.23 10.11 -12.53
CA ASP A 76 6.13 10.79 -11.61
C ASP A 76 7.36 9.92 -11.38
N ILE A 77 8.34 10.04 -12.26
CA ILE A 77 9.53 9.19 -12.26
C ILE A 77 10.57 9.80 -11.31
N PRO A 78 11.01 9.09 -10.25
CA PRO A 78 12.04 9.59 -9.35
C PRO A 78 13.36 9.80 -10.10
N GLN A 79 13.86 11.04 -10.12
CA GLN A 79 15.15 11.40 -10.70
C GLN A 79 16.08 11.95 -9.62
N SER A 80 17.21 11.27 -9.41
CA SER A 80 18.23 11.68 -8.45
C SER A 80 19.33 12.49 -9.14
N ASN A 81 19.62 13.68 -8.60
CA ASN A 81 20.78 14.50 -8.96
C ASN A 81 21.99 14.25 -8.02
N GLY A 82 22.01 13.12 -7.31
CA GLY A 82 22.97 12.82 -6.24
C GLY A 82 22.41 13.04 -4.83
N SER A 83 21.19 13.56 -4.68
CA SER A 83 20.53 13.78 -3.39
C SER A 83 19.37 12.83 -3.07
N GLY A 84 19.18 11.78 -3.88
CA GLY A 84 18.21 10.70 -3.66
C GLY A 84 16.80 11.01 -4.16
N ALA A 85 16.18 10.04 -4.84
CA ALA A 85 14.79 10.06 -5.26
C ALA A 85 14.28 8.61 -5.38
N GLU A 86 13.18 8.27 -4.72
CA GLU A 86 12.72 6.89 -4.54
C GLU A 86 11.20 6.77 -4.45
N ASP A 87 10.64 5.73 -5.06
CA ASP A 87 9.25 5.31 -4.86
C ASP A 87 9.16 4.42 -3.61
N GLN A 88 8.61 4.97 -2.51
CA GLN A 88 8.46 4.26 -1.23
C GLN A 88 7.00 4.12 -0.77
N ASN A 89 6.04 4.40 -1.66
CA ASN A 89 4.64 4.52 -1.28
C ASN A 89 4.06 3.18 -0.81
N THR A 90 3.40 3.18 0.35
CA THR A 90 2.40 2.16 0.71
C THR A 90 1.02 2.76 0.40
N PRO A 91 0.30 2.26 -0.63
CA PRO A 91 -1.02 2.77 -0.96
C PRO A 91 -2.03 2.57 0.18
N LEU A 92 -3.03 3.45 0.23
CA LEU A 92 -4.24 3.22 1.02
C LEU A 92 -5.37 2.78 0.09
N GLN A 93 -6.15 1.78 0.48
CA GLN A 93 -7.37 1.41 -0.23
C GLN A 93 -8.57 1.61 0.70
N ILE A 94 -9.48 2.48 0.29
CA ILE A 94 -10.73 2.77 1.00
C ILE A 94 -11.88 2.58 0.02
N GLY A 95 -12.73 1.59 0.28
CA GLY A 95 -13.84 1.27 -0.62
C GLY A 95 -13.35 0.94 -2.03
N ASP A 96 -13.85 1.65 -3.03
CA ASP A 96 -13.53 1.47 -4.45
C ASP A 96 -12.27 2.23 -4.92
N THR A 97 -11.58 2.90 -3.99
CA THR A 97 -10.53 3.86 -4.34
C THR A 97 -9.18 3.50 -3.72
N LEU A 98 -8.16 3.45 -4.57
CA LEU A 98 -6.76 3.31 -4.19
C LEU A 98 -6.08 4.69 -4.22
N TYR A 99 -5.58 5.13 -3.07
CA TYR A 99 -4.84 6.38 -2.92
C TYR A 99 -3.34 6.11 -2.94
N VAL A 100 -2.64 6.82 -3.82
CA VAL A 100 -1.20 6.70 -4.04
C VAL A 100 -0.57 8.07 -3.88
N CYS A 101 0.57 8.13 -3.20
CA CYS A 101 1.43 9.31 -3.26
C CYS A 101 2.73 9.01 -4.01
N THR A 102 3.30 10.03 -4.63
CA THR A 102 4.48 9.90 -5.50
C THR A 102 5.71 10.62 -4.93
N PRO A 103 6.92 10.43 -5.51
CA PRO A 103 8.16 10.99 -4.98
C PRO A 103 8.15 12.52 -4.87
N TYR A 104 7.49 13.21 -5.81
CA TYR A 104 7.40 14.67 -5.83
C TYR A 104 6.06 15.19 -5.25
N SER A 105 5.56 14.51 -4.22
CA SER A 105 4.40 14.96 -3.42
C SER A 105 3.12 15.21 -4.23
N LYS A 106 2.88 14.40 -5.28
CA LYS A 106 1.57 14.29 -5.93
C LYS A 106 0.76 13.20 -5.23
N VAL A 107 -0.56 13.35 -5.24
CA VAL A 107 -1.51 12.37 -4.74
C VAL A 107 -2.46 12.01 -5.88
N LEU A 108 -2.64 10.72 -6.11
CA LEU A 108 -3.54 10.17 -7.11
C LEU A 108 -4.60 9.34 -6.39
N ALA A 109 -5.85 9.45 -6.83
CA ALA A 109 -6.88 8.48 -6.54
C ALA A 109 -7.15 7.65 -7.79
N LEU A 110 -7.05 6.34 -7.65
CA LEU A 110 -7.29 5.38 -8.71
C LEU A 110 -8.53 4.55 -8.37
N ASP A 111 -9.31 4.20 -9.37
CA ASP A 111 -10.31 3.15 -9.27
C ASP A 111 -9.61 1.79 -9.03
N VAL A 112 -10.03 1.06 -7.99
CA VAL A 112 -9.30 -0.14 -7.52
C VAL A 112 -9.39 -1.31 -8.51
N ASP A 113 -10.48 -1.41 -9.28
CA ASP A 113 -10.74 -2.53 -10.19
C ASP A 113 -10.11 -2.33 -11.57
N SER A 114 -9.97 -1.07 -12.02
CA SER A 114 -9.46 -0.75 -13.35
C SER A 114 -8.11 -0.03 -13.37
N GLY A 115 -7.66 0.53 -12.26
CA GLY A 115 -6.45 1.35 -12.17
C GLY A 115 -6.59 2.73 -12.82
N LYS A 116 -7.79 3.11 -13.29
CA LYS A 116 -8.03 4.42 -13.92
C LYS A 116 -7.92 5.54 -12.89
N GLU A 117 -7.24 6.62 -13.25
CA GLU A 117 -7.16 7.81 -12.42
C GLU A 117 -8.53 8.49 -12.31
N LYS A 118 -9.04 8.60 -11.07
CA LYS A 118 -10.26 9.34 -10.73
C LYS A 118 -9.95 10.83 -10.61
N TRP A 119 -8.85 11.16 -9.94
CA TRP A 119 -8.34 12.52 -9.80
C TRP A 119 -6.87 12.53 -9.39
N ARG A 120 -6.24 13.70 -9.51
CA ARG A 120 -4.88 13.97 -9.04
C ARG A 120 -4.77 15.34 -8.39
N TYR A 121 -3.96 15.38 -7.35
CA TYR A 121 -3.51 16.59 -6.68
C TYR A 121 -2.00 16.71 -6.79
N ASP A 122 -1.52 17.90 -7.10
CA ASP A 122 -0.10 18.23 -7.15
C ASP A 122 0.16 19.38 -6.19
N SER A 123 0.86 19.08 -5.08
CA SER A 123 1.15 20.06 -4.03
C SER A 123 2.13 21.15 -4.47
N LYS A 124 2.87 20.94 -5.57
CA LYS A 124 4.00 21.77 -6.00
C LYS A 124 5.08 21.95 -4.91
N ALA A 125 5.09 21.07 -3.92
CA ALA A 125 6.07 21.10 -2.85
C ALA A 125 7.46 20.70 -3.37
N THR A 126 8.49 21.24 -2.73
CA THR A 126 9.88 20.93 -3.05
C THR A 126 10.60 20.47 -1.79
N ALA A 127 11.34 19.37 -1.88
CA ALA A 127 12.29 18.97 -0.85
C ALA A 127 13.73 19.19 -1.35
N PRO A 128 14.69 19.54 -0.47
CA PRO A 128 16.08 19.71 -0.89
C PRO A 128 16.79 18.38 -1.22
N ASN A 129 16.29 17.28 -0.68
CA ASN A 129 16.86 15.94 -0.83
C ASN A 129 15.79 14.86 -0.57
N TRP A 130 16.05 13.64 -1.01
CA TRP A 130 15.20 12.47 -0.81
C TRP A 130 13.76 12.69 -1.26
N GLN A 131 13.56 12.89 -2.57
CA GLN A 131 12.21 12.94 -3.14
C GLN A 131 11.58 11.56 -2.94
N ARG A 132 10.63 11.46 -2.01
CA ARG A 132 9.94 10.22 -1.67
C ARG A 132 8.64 10.54 -0.96
N CYS A 133 7.66 9.68 -1.16
CA CYS A 133 6.49 9.61 -0.29
C CYS A 133 6.35 8.18 0.22
N ARG A 134 6.11 8.02 1.53
CA ARG A 134 6.01 6.69 2.18
C ARG A 134 4.58 6.20 2.34
N GLY A 135 3.60 7.09 2.21
CA GLY A 135 2.19 6.79 2.34
C GLY A 135 1.40 8.04 2.73
N LEU A 136 0.09 7.84 2.88
CA LEU A 136 -0.88 8.87 3.23
C LEU A 136 -1.53 8.54 4.57
N GLY A 137 -2.25 9.53 5.13
CA GLY A 137 -3.21 9.33 6.20
C GLY A 137 -4.63 9.50 5.66
N TYR A 138 -5.57 8.73 6.19
CA TYR A 138 -7.00 8.86 5.87
C TYR A 138 -7.77 9.23 7.13
N TYR A 139 -8.77 10.10 6.96
CA TYR A 139 -9.68 10.52 8.01
C TYR A 139 -11.07 10.73 7.39
N GLU A 140 -12.08 10.18 8.05
CA GLU A 140 -13.49 10.40 7.71
C GLU A 140 -14.17 11.13 8.86
N GLU A 141 -14.77 12.30 8.57
CA GLU A 141 -15.34 13.17 9.60
C GLU A 141 -16.49 12.49 10.38
N SER A 142 -17.29 11.67 9.69
CA SER A 142 -18.40 10.91 10.28
C SER A 142 -17.96 9.98 11.42
N GLN A 143 -16.81 9.30 11.26
CA GLN A 143 -16.26 8.37 12.24
C GLN A 143 -15.65 9.11 13.44
N ALA A 144 -15.10 10.30 13.20
CA ALA A 144 -14.47 11.08 14.25
C ALA A 144 -15.46 11.79 15.18
N GLN A 145 -16.66 12.10 14.69
CA GLN A 145 -17.74 12.58 15.55
C GLN A 145 -18.32 11.49 16.44
N ALA A 146 -18.30 10.23 16.01
CA ALA A 146 -18.77 9.09 16.81
C ALA A 146 -17.87 8.77 18.02
N SER A 147 -16.59 9.13 17.97
CA SER A 147 -15.63 8.89 19.06
C SER A 147 -15.55 10.02 20.09
N LEU A 148 -16.27 11.13 19.91
CA LEU A 148 -16.25 12.24 20.86
C LEU A 148 -17.29 12.03 21.98
N PRO A 149 -16.91 12.19 23.27
CA PRO A 149 -17.90 12.18 24.35
C PRO A 149 -18.92 13.31 24.13
N PRO A 150 -20.20 13.11 24.47
CA PRO A 150 -21.20 14.15 24.33
C PRO A 150 -20.96 15.20 25.41
N THR A 151 -20.16 16.22 25.14
CA THR A 151 -20.34 17.54 25.75
C THR A 151 -19.55 18.67 25.12
N ARG A 152 -20.30 19.77 24.95
CA ARG A 152 -19.96 21.19 24.71
C ARG A 152 -19.53 21.57 23.30
N SER A 153 -20.47 22.26 22.65
CA SER A 153 -20.33 23.14 21.50
C SER A 153 -18.89 23.50 21.16
N ARG A 154 -18.38 22.88 20.08
CA ARG A 154 -17.13 23.27 19.43
C ARG A 154 -17.27 24.75 19.01
N PRO A 155 -16.39 25.67 19.45
CA PRO A 155 -16.31 26.97 18.80
C PRO A 155 -16.03 26.73 17.31
N PRO A 156 -16.56 27.56 16.38
CA PRO A 156 -16.42 27.30 14.96
C PRO A 156 -14.95 27.05 14.63
N ALA A 157 -14.68 25.90 14.00
CA ALA A 157 -13.36 25.61 13.47
C ALA A 157 -12.95 26.79 12.56
N PRO A 158 -11.67 27.22 12.55
CA PRO A 158 -11.23 28.13 11.50
C PRO A 158 -11.63 27.49 10.17
N ALA A 159 -12.31 28.26 9.33
CA ALA A 159 -12.87 27.77 8.08
C ALA A 159 -11.83 26.92 7.35
N ALA A 160 -12.05 25.60 7.34
CA ALA A 160 -11.31 24.73 6.45
C ALA A 160 -11.51 25.31 5.06
N CYS A 161 -10.41 25.59 4.34
CA CYS A 161 -10.47 26.09 2.97
C CYS A 161 -11.44 25.21 2.20
N SER A 162 -12.58 25.78 1.82
CA SER A 162 -13.56 25.13 0.98
C SER A 162 -12.88 24.84 -0.36
N CYS A 163 -12.62 23.57 -0.64
CA CYS A 163 -12.29 23.12 -1.99
C CYS A 163 -13.49 23.40 -2.88
N GLN A 164 -13.54 24.59 -3.45
CA GLN A 164 -14.53 24.95 -4.43
C GLN A 164 -14.11 24.31 -5.76
N PRO A 165 -14.99 23.55 -6.43
CA PRO A 165 -14.66 22.98 -7.73
C PRO A 165 -14.36 24.11 -8.73
N PRO A 166 -13.38 23.92 -9.64
CA PRO A 166 -13.08 24.92 -10.66
C PRO A 166 -14.31 25.11 -11.55
N THR A 167 -14.68 26.37 -11.80
CA THR A 167 -15.70 26.71 -12.78
C THR A 167 -15.25 26.30 -14.18
N PRO A 168 -16.13 25.67 -14.98
CA PRO A 168 -15.83 25.35 -16.36
C PRO A 168 -15.63 26.64 -17.18
N VAL A 169 -14.60 26.66 -18.01
CA VAL A 169 -14.37 27.67 -19.06
C VAL A 169 -15.07 27.20 -20.34
#